data_AF-A0A4Q3CN44-F1
#
_entry.id   AF-A0A4Q3CN44-F1
#
_cell.length_a   1.000
_cell.length_b   1.000
_cell.length_c   1.000
_cell.angle_alpha   90.00
_cell.angle_beta   90.00
_cell.angle_gamma   90.00
#
_symmetry.space_group_name_H-M   'P 1'
#
loop_
_entity.id
_entity.type
_entity.pdbx_description
1 polymer ?
#
loop_
_entity_poly.entity_id
_entity_poly.type
_entity_poly.pdbx_seq_one_letter_code
_entity_poly.pdbx_strand_id
1 'polypeptide(L)' 'MSTFYPLKIKDIKKETPQAVSIAFAVPDSLREQYNFTAGQYINIKTQFEGEEIRKAYSICSAPG' A
#
# COMPACT_ATOMS: atom_id res chain seq x y z
N MET A 1 -2.02 -17.73 5.40
CA MET A 1 -0.92 -16.83 5.81
C MET A 1 -0.95 -15.62 4.90
N SER A 2 -0.81 -14.41 5.43
CA SER A 2 -0.74 -13.19 4.60
C SER A 2 0.67 -13.04 4.03
N THR A 3 0.81 -13.10 2.72
CA THR A 3 2.09 -12.87 2.03
C THR A 3 2.34 -11.36 1.93
N PHE A 4 3.55 -10.93 2.26
CA PHE A 4 3.99 -9.53 2.11
C PHE A 4 4.97 -9.42 0.95
N TYR A 5 4.74 -8.48 0.05
CA TYR A 5 5.65 -8.16 -1.04
C TYR A 5 6.32 -6.81 -0.79
N PRO A 6 7.66 -6.71 -0.88
CA PRO A 6 8.32 -5.43 -0.81
C PRO A 6 8.03 -4.64 -2.08
N LEU A 7 7.37 -3.48 -1.94
CA LEU A 7 7.10 -2.56 -3.03
C LEU A 7 7.88 -1.27 -2.83
N LYS A 8 8.30 -0.64 -3.94
CA LYS A 8 8.91 0.68 -3.91
C LYS A 8 7.80 1.74 -3.85
N ILE A 9 8.02 2.79 -3.07
CA ILE A 9 7.18 3.98 -3.15
C ILE A 9 7.47 4.65 -4.49
N LYS A 10 6.43 4.80 -5.31
CA LYS A 10 6.48 5.47 -6.61
C LYS A 10 6.33 6.97 -6.43
N ASP A 11 5.39 7.39 -5.58
CA ASP A 11 5.07 8.79 -5.35
C ASP A 11 4.47 9.01 -3.96
N ILE A 12 4.69 10.20 -3.41
CA ILE A 12 4.07 10.66 -2.16
C ILE A 12 3.51 12.05 -2.41
N LYS A 13 2.18 12.16 -2.38
CA LYS A 13 1.48 13.42 -2.57
C LYS A 13 0.93 13.92 -1.24
N LYS A 14 1.25 15.16 -0.89
CA LYS A 14 0.65 15.83 0.27
C LYS A 14 -0.74 16.35 -0.10
N GLU A 15 -1.77 15.78 0.51
CA GLU A 15 -3.17 16.18 0.25
C GLU A 15 -3.61 17.28 1.22
N THR A 16 -3.24 17.16 2.50
CA THR A 16 -3.58 18.14 3.54
C THR A 16 -2.40 18.32 4.50
N PRO A 17 -2.45 19.26 5.46
CA PRO A 17 -1.42 19.37 6.49
C PRO A 17 -1.22 18.09 7.32
N GLN A 18 -2.23 17.22 7.40
CA GLN A 18 -2.24 16.02 8.24
C GLN A 18 -2.33 14.71 7.44
N ALA A 19 -2.40 14.77 6.09
CA ALA A 19 -2.60 13.58 5.26
C ALA A 19 -1.76 13.59 3.98
N VAL A 20 -1.29 12.41 3.62
CA VAL A 20 -0.57 12.13 2.38
C VAL A 20 -1.20 10.93 1.67
N SER A 21 -1.17 10.96 0.34
CA SER A 21 -1.42 9.79 -0.52
C SER A 21 -0.09 9.17 -0.90
N ILE A 22 0.01 7.85 -0.81
CA ILE A 22 1.23 7.11 -1.18
C ILE A 22 0.88 6.16 -2.32
N ALA A 23 1.61 6.27 -3.43
CA ALA A 23 1.50 5.34 -4.55
C ALA A 23 2.69 4.36 -4.51
N PHE A 24 2.40 3.07 -4.69
CA PHE A 24 3.43 2.03 -4.79
C PHE A 24 3.65 1.63 -6.25
N ALA A 25 4.90 1.34 -6.61
CA ALA A 25 5.23 0.72 -7.88
C ALA A 25 5.02 -0.80 -7.76
N VAL A 26 3.99 -1.32 -8.44
CA VAL A 26 3.72 -2.76 -8.54
C VAL A 26 4.44 -3.30 -9.77
N PRO A 27 5.41 -4.22 -9.61
CA PRO A 27 6.06 -4.91 -10.74
C PRO A 27 5.04 -5.74 -11.54
N ASP A 28 5.27 -5.93 -12.84
CA ASP A 28 4.37 -6.74 -13.68
C ASP A 28 4.18 -8.17 -13.18
N SER A 29 5.20 -8.77 -12.54
CA SER A 29 5.11 -10.10 -11.94
C SER A 29 4.13 -10.21 -10.76
N LEU A 30 3.74 -9.08 -10.17
CA LEU A 30 2.80 -9.01 -9.04
C LEU A 30 1.45 -8.42 -9.45
N ARG A 31 1.24 -8.09 -10.73
CA ARG A 31 0.06 -7.34 -11.18
C ARG A 31 -1.25 -8.05 -10.84
N GLU A 32 -1.32 -9.37 -11.04
CA GLU A 32 -2.51 -10.17 -10.74
C GLU A 32 -2.86 -10.18 -9.24
N GLN A 33 -1.85 -10.15 -8.37
CA GLN A 33 -1.99 -10.18 -6.92
C GLN A 33 -2.48 -8.85 -6.36
N TYR A 34 -2.33 -7.76 -7.12
CA TYR A 34 -2.80 -6.42 -6.77
C TYR A 34 -4.05 -6.01 -7.57
N ASN A 35 -4.68 -6.93 -8.31
CA ASN A 35 -6.06 -6.73 -8.77
C ASN A 35 -7.01 -6.83 -7.57
N PHE A 36 -7.79 -5.78 -7.34
CA PHE A 36 -8.65 -5.66 -6.17
C PHE A 36 -10.06 -5.23 -6.56
N THR A 37 -11.04 -5.52 -5.70
CA THR A 37 -12.41 -5.02 -5.82
C THR A 37 -12.63 -3.83 -4.88
N ALA A 38 -13.55 -2.95 -5.26
CA ALA A 38 -13.87 -1.77 -4.44
C ALA A 38 -14.31 -2.18 -3.02
N GLY A 39 -13.78 -1.48 -2.01
CA GLY A 39 -14.03 -1.78 -0.60
C GLY A 39 -12.98 -2.70 0.05
N GLN A 40 -12.03 -3.24 -0.72
CA GLN A 40 -10.90 -3.98 -0.15
C GLN A 40 -9.83 -3.05 0.45
N TYR A 41 -9.02 -3.62 1.35
CA TYR A 41 -7.91 -2.96 2.03
C TYR A 41 -6.67 -3.85 2.00
N ILE A 42 -5.51 -3.24 2.21
CA ILE A 42 -4.23 -3.94 2.33
C ILE A 42 -3.61 -3.72 3.70
N ASN A 43 -2.71 -4.61 4.11
CA ASN A 43 -1.87 -4.40 5.27
C ASN A 43 -0.48 -3.94 4.83
N ILE A 44 -0.04 -2.80 5.36
CA ILE A 44 1.32 -2.32 5.19
C ILE A 44 2.13 -2.74 6.40
N LYS A 45 3.32 -3.29 6.13
CA LYS A 45 4.28 -3.70 7.14
C LYS A 45 5.55 -2.88 6.99
N THR A 46 6.03 -2.29 8.08
CA THR A 46 7.27 -1.51 8.11
C THR A 46 8.00 -1.68 9.43
N GLN A 47 9.31 -1.42 9.42
CA GLN A 47 10.08 -1.18 10.64
C GLN A 47 9.97 0.30 11.00
N PHE A 48 9.66 0.60 12.25
CA PHE A 48 9.61 1.96 12.77
C PHE A 48 10.11 1.94 14.22
N GLU A 49 11.11 2.76 14.53
CA GLU A 49 11.74 2.83 15.87
C GLU A 49 12.22 1.47 16.43
N GLY A 50 12.64 0.56 15.53
CA GLY A 50 13.14 -0.78 15.91
C GLY A 50 12.04 -1.83 16.10
N GLU A 51 10.77 -1.45 15.89
CA GLU A 51 9.63 -2.37 15.98
C GLU A 51 8.97 -2.60 14.61
N GLU A 52 8.46 -3.82 14.41
CA GLU A 52 7.67 -4.13 13.22
C GLU A 52 6.22 -3.69 13.44
N ILE A 53 5.79 -2.68 12.67
CA ILE A 53 4.42 -2.18 12.69
C ILE A 53 3.66 -2.74 11.48
N ARG A 54 2.43 -3.17 11.73
CA ARG A 54 1.47 -3.60 10.70
C ARG A 54 0.18 -2.81 10.84
N LYS A 55 -0.24 -2.13 9.77
CA LYS A 55 -1.49 -1.35 9.76
C LYS A 55 -2.28 -1.62 8.49
N ALA A 56 -3.60 -1.68 8.66
CA ALA A 56 -4.55 -1.79 7.55
C ALA A 56 -4.81 -0.41 6.95
N TYR A 57 -4.82 -0.34 5.62
CA TYR A 57 -5.14 0.85 4.84
C TYR A 57 -6.11 0.50 3.72
N SER A 58 -7.21 1.25 3.63
CA SER A 58 -8.14 1.16 2.50
C SER A 58 -7.47 1.65 1.22
N ILE A 59 -7.74 0.97 0.10
CA ILE A 59 -7.22 1.38 -1.20
C ILE A 59 -8.04 2.58 -1.68
N CYS A 60 -7.38 3.72 -1.92
CA CYS A 60 -8.05 4.96 -2.36
C CYS A 60 -8.11 5.13 -3.89
N SER A 61 -7.45 4.26 -4.65
CA SER A 61 -7.54 4.22 -6.11
C SER A 61 -8.76 3.43 -6.60
N ALA A 62 -9.26 3.76 -7.78
CA ALA A 62 -10.28 2.95 -8.44
C ALA A 62 -9.72 1.58 -8.86
N PRO A 63 -10.52 0.49 -8.80
CA PRO A 63 -10.17 -0.78 -9.42
C PRO A 63 -9.91 -0.62 -10.92
N GLY A 64 -9.01 -1.44 -11.47
CA GLY A 64 -8.66 -1.45 -12.89
C GLY A 64 -8.29 -2.85 -13.36
#